data_AF-G2QQR9-F1
#
_entry.id   AF-G2QQR9-F1
#
_cell.length_a   1.000
_cell.length_b   1.000
_cell.length_c   1.000
_cell.angle_alpha   90.00
_cell.angle_beta   90.00
_cell.angle_gamma   90.00
#
_symmetry.space_group_name_H-M   'P 1'
#
loop_
_entity.id
_entity.type
_entity.pdbx_description
1 polymer ?
#
loop_
_entity_poly.entity_id
_entity_poly.type
_entity_poly.pdbx_seq_one_letter_code
_entity_poly.pdbx_strand_id
1 'polypeptide(L)'
;MTRSASPSSPTRGPNSLSVDLIFDNYHIQSAEPNNTINLELPLGPLQRALKSAVGSSYANLRLTKRDGIPMLSMTIHTMTKDSAQDARGFGFGGGPGGFAGAAGGRHHHRNQADANADPTDQDPFADPDLFPQESLELTMKREREKIITQDIPVRVLHPDTVETIMQPKVREPDVHIQLPPLLQLKAISDRFTKLALTASSSGGGITTSSAASRPSASNHPKLTLSANMHGSLRLRLATETLDITSVWHGLDNPELDPSQLAMPLAEHPSTRFREAGPDRWATVRVDGRDWSRVLSVGRLEGRVIACFADEHALILYVYVPHVDDVAAEDVVTYYVSSYSA
;
A
#
# COMPACT_ATOMS: atom_id res chain seq x y z
N MET A 1 17.27 -0.97 -52.40
CA MET A 1 16.66 0.33 -52.05
C MET A 1 15.57 0.08 -51.00
N THR A 2 15.77 0.70 -49.84
CA THR A 2 14.79 1.09 -48.80
C THR A 2 13.77 0.04 -48.34
N ARG A 3 14.09 -0.65 -47.23
CA ARG A 3 13.06 -1.17 -46.32
C ARG A 3 13.07 -0.34 -45.05
N SER A 4 11.91 0.24 -44.80
CA SER A 4 11.51 1.21 -43.78
C SER A 4 12.01 0.89 -42.38
N ALA A 5 12.52 1.91 -41.71
CA ALA A 5 12.65 1.95 -40.26
C ALA A 5 11.28 1.70 -39.62
N SER A 6 11.17 0.65 -38.81
CA SER A 6 10.05 0.41 -37.92
C SER A 6 10.02 1.51 -36.85
N PRO A 7 8.82 1.97 -36.44
CA PRO A 7 8.69 3.08 -35.52
C PRO A 7 9.25 2.71 -34.15
N SER A 8 10.06 3.62 -33.61
CA SER A 8 10.57 3.61 -32.24
C SER A 8 9.44 3.27 -31.27
N SER A 9 9.59 2.15 -30.56
CA SER A 9 8.78 1.82 -29.40
C SER A 9 8.79 3.02 -28.44
N PRO A 10 7.62 3.47 -27.92
CA PRO A 10 7.59 4.50 -26.91
C PRO A 10 8.43 3.99 -25.73
N THR A 11 9.45 4.76 -25.37
CA THR A 11 10.37 4.48 -24.27
C THR A 11 9.55 4.28 -23.00
N ARG A 12 9.35 3.02 -22.63
CA ARG A 12 8.63 2.58 -21.44
C ARG A 12 9.35 3.18 -20.24
N GLY A 13 8.70 4.10 -19.53
CA GLY A 13 9.27 4.75 -18.35
C GLY A 13 9.64 3.74 -17.24
N PRO A 14 10.43 4.14 -16.22
CA PRO A 14 10.99 3.25 -15.19
C PRO A 14 9.94 2.43 -14.41
N ASN A 15 8.71 2.92 -14.34
CA ASN A 15 7.59 2.22 -13.72
C ASN A 15 6.51 2.05 -14.77
N SER A 16 6.37 0.84 -15.27
CA SER A 16 5.40 0.55 -16.31
C SER A 16 4.50 -0.59 -15.86
N LEU A 17 3.32 -0.20 -15.44
CA LEU A 17 2.22 -1.10 -15.21
C LEU A 17 1.33 -1.05 -16.46
N SER A 18 0.93 -2.21 -16.96
CA SER A 18 -0.06 -2.30 -18.03
C SER A 18 -1.40 -1.71 -17.54
N VAL A 19 -2.14 -1.13 -18.47
CA VAL A 19 -3.46 -0.55 -18.17
C VAL A 19 -4.43 -1.65 -17.75
N ASP A 20 -4.31 -2.82 -18.36
CA ASP A 20 -5.15 -4.00 -18.10
C ASP A 20 -4.99 -4.52 -16.66
N LEU A 21 -3.82 -4.32 -16.05
CA LEU A 21 -3.60 -4.65 -14.64
C LEU A 21 -4.31 -3.70 -13.67
N ILE A 22 -4.54 -2.45 -14.07
CA ILE A 22 -5.03 -1.38 -13.18
C ILE A 22 -6.53 -1.11 -13.36
N PHE A 23 -7.05 -1.22 -14.59
CA PHE A 23 -8.39 -0.76 -14.94
C PHE A 23 -9.16 -1.82 -15.73
N ASP A 24 -10.35 -2.19 -15.23
CA ASP A 24 -11.29 -3.04 -15.96
C ASP A 24 -11.79 -2.37 -17.26
N ASN A 25 -11.91 -1.03 -17.23
CA ASN A 25 -12.37 -0.23 -18.35
C ASN A 25 -11.59 1.09 -18.38
N TYR A 26 -11.07 1.47 -19.55
CA TYR A 26 -10.41 2.75 -19.74
C TYR A 26 -10.73 3.37 -21.10
N HIS A 27 -10.67 4.69 -21.16
CA HIS A 27 -10.82 5.46 -22.39
C HIS A 27 -9.89 6.66 -22.36
N ILE A 28 -9.00 6.76 -23.35
CA ILE A 28 -8.02 7.86 -23.46
C ILE A 28 -8.10 8.45 -24.86
N GLN A 29 -8.23 9.78 -24.92
CA GLN A 29 -8.14 10.57 -26.13
C GLN A 29 -7.27 11.79 -25.85
N SER A 30 -6.19 11.92 -26.59
CA SER A 30 -5.25 13.04 -26.53
C SER A 30 -5.17 13.75 -27.88
N ALA A 31 -4.81 15.04 -27.84
CA ALA A 31 -4.47 15.80 -29.05
C ALA A 31 -3.04 15.49 -29.53
N GLU A 32 -2.24 14.78 -28.74
CA GLU A 32 -0.86 14.43 -29.09
C GLU A 32 -0.79 13.31 -30.16
N PRO A 33 0.24 13.30 -31.03
CA PRO A 33 0.37 12.32 -32.12
C PRO A 33 0.34 10.85 -31.66
N ASN A 34 0.84 10.59 -30.45
CA ASN A 34 0.94 9.24 -29.88
C ASN A 34 -0.25 8.89 -28.97
N ASN A 35 -1.32 9.69 -28.97
CA ASN A 35 -2.48 9.53 -28.09
C ASN A 35 -2.11 9.43 -26.58
N THR A 36 -1.05 10.13 -26.16
CA THR A 36 -0.54 10.10 -24.78
C THR A 36 -0.95 11.36 -24.01
N ILE A 37 -1.21 11.21 -22.70
CA ILE A 37 -1.48 12.32 -21.80
C ILE A 37 -0.50 12.24 -20.64
N ASN A 38 0.45 13.15 -20.58
CA ASN A 38 1.42 13.23 -19.48
C ASN A 38 0.87 14.12 -18.37
N LEU A 39 0.76 13.58 -17.16
CA LEU A 39 0.22 14.28 -15.99
C LEU A 39 1.25 14.31 -14.86
N GLU A 40 1.46 15.49 -14.29
CA GLU A 40 2.15 15.67 -13.02
C GLU A 40 1.12 15.98 -11.94
N LEU A 41 1.18 15.26 -10.82
CA LEU A 41 0.23 15.41 -9.73
C LEU A 41 0.87 15.16 -8.36
N PRO A 42 0.38 15.82 -7.30
CA PRO A 42 0.91 15.62 -5.97
C PRO A 42 0.54 14.23 -5.43
N LEU A 43 1.56 13.49 -4.97
CA LEU A 43 1.36 12.12 -4.49
C LEU A 43 0.52 12.04 -3.20
N GLY A 44 0.60 13.04 -2.32
CA GLY A 44 -0.13 13.05 -1.04
C GLY A 44 -1.66 12.98 -1.20
N PRO A 45 -2.28 13.90 -1.97
CA PRO A 45 -3.70 13.84 -2.32
C PRO A 45 -4.09 12.55 -3.03
N LEU A 46 -3.29 12.09 -4.00
CA LEU A 46 -3.54 10.82 -4.70
C LEU A 46 -3.57 9.63 -3.74
N GLN A 47 -2.59 9.53 -2.85
CA GLN A 47 -2.52 8.46 -1.86
C GLN A 47 -3.73 8.51 -0.91
N ARG A 48 -4.20 9.70 -0.54
CA ARG A 48 -5.41 9.85 0.29
C ARG A 48 -6.66 9.38 -0.45
N ALA A 49 -6.79 9.72 -1.72
CA ALA A 49 -7.90 9.28 -2.57
C ALA A 49 -7.91 7.75 -2.72
N LEU A 50 -6.77 7.16 -3.06
CA LEU A 50 -6.60 5.70 -3.15
C LEU A 50 -6.91 5.00 -1.82
N LYS A 51 -6.48 5.55 -0.68
CA LYS A 51 -6.81 5.00 0.64
C LYS A 51 -8.30 5.01 0.93
N SER A 52 -9.05 6.01 0.44
CA SER A 52 -10.51 6.05 0.58
C SER A 52 -11.21 5.00 -0.27
N ALA A 53 -10.55 4.46 -1.30
CA ALA A 53 -11.09 3.40 -2.15
C ALA A 53 -10.82 1.99 -1.59
N VAL A 54 -10.01 1.84 -0.53
CA VAL A 54 -9.76 0.54 0.10
C VAL A 54 -11.06 0.01 0.70
N GLY A 55 -11.49 -1.18 0.25
CA GLY A 55 -12.75 -1.79 0.66
C GLY A 55 -13.99 -1.18 0.00
N SER A 56 -13.80 -0.30 -0.99
CA SER A 56 -14.90 0.19 -1.83
C SER A 56 -15.30 -0.84 -2.88
N SER A 57 -16.50 -0.70 -3.45
CA SER A 57 -17.03 -1.60 -4.47
C SER A 57 -16.39 -1.34 -5.83
N TYR A 58 -16.22 -0.07 -6.21
CA TYR A 58 -15.48 0.35 -7.40
C TYR A 58 -15.09 1.84 -7.29
N ALA A 59 -14.15 2.26 -8.13
CA ALA A 59 -13.77 3.66 -8.26
C ALA A 59 -13.59 4.06 -9.73
N ASN A 60 -13.97 5.29 -10.08
CA ASN A 60 -13.77 5.87 -11.39
C ASN A 60 -12.77 7.03 -11.30
N LEU A 61 -11.84 7.08 -12.25
CA LEU A 61 -10.86 8.15 -12.35
C LEU A 61 -11.12 8.94 -13.64
N ARG A 62 -11.28 10.25 -13.53
CA ARG A 62 -11.60 11.13 -14.67
C ARG A 62 -10.74 12.39 -14.66
N LEU A 63 -10.16 12.72 -15.81
CA LEU A 63 -9.57 14.04 -16.02
C LEU A 63 -10.69 15.04 -16.31
N THR A 64 -10.81 16.06 -15.47
CA THR A 64 -11.81 17.13 -15.55
C THR A 64 -11.13 18.50 -15.58
N LYS A 65 -11.89 19.54 -15.91
CA LYS A 65 -11.41 20.93 -15.86
C LYS A 65 -12.40 21.73 -15.03
N ARG A 66 -11.94 22.30 -13.91
CA ARG A 66 -12.75 23.10 -12.99
C ARG A 66 -12.13 24.48 -12.86
N ASP A 67 -12.90 25.52 -13.13
CA ASP A 67 -12.46 26.92 -13.08
C ASP A 67 -11.17 27.19 -13.89
N GLY A 68 -11.01 26.50 -15.02
CA GLY A 68 -9.82 26.59 -15.86
C GLY A 68 -8.66 25.67 -15.47
N ILE A 69 -8.72 25.04 -14.29
CA ILE A 69 -7.65 24.20 -13.74
C ILE A 69 -7.94 22.72 -14.05
N PRO A 70 -6.99 21.96 -14.62
CA PRO A 70 -7.16 20.54 -14.83
C PRO A 70 -7.08 19.78 -13.50
N MET A 71 -8.04 18.89 -13.28
CA MET A 71 -8.19 18.10 -12.06
C MET A 71 -8.33 16.62 -12.41
N LEU A 72 -7.69 15.75 -11.64
CA LEU A 72 -7.95 14.33 -11.64
C LEU A 72 -8.98 14.03 -10.55
N SER A 73 -10.23 13.79 -10.97
CA SER A 73 -11.36 13.48 -10.10
C SER A 73 -11.47 11.97 -9.91
N MET A 74 -11.35 11.51 -8.65
CA MET A 74 -11.60 10.12 -8.27
C MET A 74 -12.97 10.02 -7.58
N THR A 75 -13.90 9.26 -8.16
CA THR A 75 -15.22 8.99 -7.58
C THR A 75 -15.26 7.54 -7.09
N ILE A 76 -15.54 7.35 -5.81
CA ILE A 76 -15.44 6.07 -5.10
C ILE A 76 -16.83 5.69 -4.63
N HIS A 77 -17.26 4.47 -4.93
CA HIS A 77 -18.56 3.93 -4.57
C HIS A 77 -18.37 2.82 -3.53
N THR A 78 -18.94 2.99 -2.35
CA THR A 78 -18.88 2.01 -1.26
C THR A 78 -20.28 1.58 -0.86
N MET A 79 -20.58 0.29 -0.93
CA MET A 79 -21.81 -0.29 -0.39
C MET A 79 -21.60 -0.64 1.08
N THR A 80 -22.29 0.06 1.99
CA THR A 80 -22.26 -0.30 3.41
C THR A 80 -23.35 -1.32 3.70
N LYS A 81 -22.95 -2.54 4.09
CA LYS A 81 -23.85 -3.47 4.76
C LYS A 81 -24.07 -2.94 6.17
N ASP A 82 -25.29 -2.52 6.49
CA ASP A 82 -25.65 -2.19 7.88
C ASP A 82 -25.54 -3.47 8.71
N SER A 83 -24.44 -3.60 9.46
CA SER A 83 -24.37 -4.50 10.61
C SER A 83 -25.32 -3.95 11.68
N ALA A 84 -26.59 -4.30 11.58
CA ALA A 84 -27.63 -3.92 12.54
C ALA A 84 -27.49 -4.67 13.88
N GLN A 85 -26.34 -4.54 14.55
CA GLN A 85 -26.10 -5.20 15.84
C GLN A 85 -25.56 -4.30 16.98
N ASP A 86 -25.19 -3.03 16.72
CA ASP A 86 -24.59 -2.17 17.78
C ASP A 86 -25.37 -0.88 18.11
N ALA A 87 -26.64 -0.76 17.72
CA ALA A 87 -27.45 0.44 18.02
C ALA A 87 -28.71 0.19 18.87
N ARG A 88 -28.72 -0.86 19.69
CA ARG A 88 -29.73 -1.04 20.74
C ARG A 88 -29.10 -1.55 22.04
N GLY A 89 -28.72 -0.60 22.90
CA GLY A 89 -28.66 -0.86 24.34
C GLY A 89 -27.40 -0.40 25.03
N PHE A 90 -27.24 0.91 25.25
CA PHE A 90 -26.56 1.45 26.44
C PHE A 90 -27.13 2.82 26.79
N GLY A 91 -28.36 2.81 27.31
CA GLY A 91 -28.84 3.88 28.17
C GLY A 91 -28.44 3.58 29.59
N PHE A 92 -27.39 4.22 30.10
CA PHE A 92 -27.17 4.38 31.54
C PHE A 92 -26.56 5.75 31.80
N GLY A 93 -27.42 6.68 32.23
CA GLY A 93 -27.02 7.80 33.06
C GLY A 93 -26.99 7.38 34.54
N GLY A 94 -26.12 8.03 35.30
CA GLY A 94 -26.39 8.37 36.71
C GLY A 94 -25.91 7.40 37.80
N GLY A 95 -24.74 7.70 38.38
CA GLY A 95 -24.53 7.82 39.84
C GLY A 95 -24.50 6.56 40.73
N PRO A 96 -23.49 6.39 41.62
CA PRO A 96 -23.48 5.33 42.63
C PRO A 96 -24.09 5.82 43.95
N GLY A 97 -25.09 5.12 44.48
CA GLY A 97 -25.60 5.38 45.82
C GLY A 97 -26.80 4.52 46.25
N GLY A 98 -26.53 3.50 47.07
CA GLY A 98 -27.25 3.23 48.33
C GLY A 98 -28.64 2.58 48.34
N PHE A 99 -28.74 1.53 49.18
CA PHE A 99 -29.92 0.99 49.91
C PHE A 99 -30.93 0.13 49.11
N ALA A 100 -31.05 -1.17 49.36
CA ALA A 100 -31.66 -1.90 50.50
C ALA A 100 -33.20 -1.97 50.44
N GLY A 101 -33.74 -3.19 50.50
CA GLY A 101 -35.18 -3.51 50.64
C GLY A 101 -35.63 -4.58 49.63
N ALA A 102 -35.60 -5.87 49.94
CA ALA A 102 -36.52 -6.65 50.78
C ALA A 102 -37.80 -7.11 50.05
N ALA A 103 -38.11 -8.41 50.25
CA ALA A 103 -39.33 -9.16 49.90
C ALA A 103 -39.55 -9.41 48.40
N GLY A 104 -39.84 -10.61 47.91
CA GLY A 104 -40.38 -11.82 48.52
C GLY A 104 -41.44 -12.39 47.57
N GLY A 105 -41.63 -13.70 47.54
CA GLY A 105 -42.88 -14.28 47.03
C GLY A 105 -42.79 -15.09 45.74
N ARG A 106 -42.80 -16.40 45.94
CA ARG A 106 -42.90 -17.52 45.00
C ARG A 106 -44.34 -17.74 44.48
N HIS A 107 -44.40 -18.41 43.32
CA HIS A 107 -45.37 -19.45 42.89
C HIS A 107 -46.80 -19.11 42.43
N HIS A 108 -47.06 -19.48 41.17
CA HIS A 108 -48.05 -20.45 40.66
C HIS A 108 -49.54 -20.41 41.10
N HIS A 109 -50.37 -20.62 40.05
CA HIS A 109 -51.66 -21.32 39.97
C HIS A 109 -52.99 -20.56 40.05
N ARG A 110 -53.75 -20.70 38.95
CA ARG A 110 -55.18 -21.09 38.80
C ARG A 110 -56.25 -20.41 39.67
N ASN A 111 -57.24 -19.84 38.98
CA ASN A 111 -58.71 -20.04 39.09
C ASN A 111 -59.32 -19.00 38.12
N GLN A 112 -60.21 -19.23 37.15
CA GLN A 112 -61.45 -19.99 37.07
C GLN A 112 -62.46 -19.70 38.19
N ALA A 113 -63.17 -18.58 38.05
CA ALA A 113 -64.63 -18.45 38.16
C ALA A 113 -65.00 -17.00 37.79
N ASP A 114 -65.86 -16.79 36.79
CA ASP A 114 -67.22 -16.36 37.13
C ASP A 114 -68.18 -16.48 35.95
N ALA A 115 -69.43 -16.72 36.32
CA ALA A 115 -70.54 -17.07 35.46
C ALA A 115 -71.37 -15.84 35.05
N ASN A 116 -72.02 -15.97 33.88
CA ASN A 116 -73.26 -15.32 33.47
C ASN A 116 -73.28 -13.79 33.28
N ALA A 117 -73.24 -13.36 32.01
CA ALA A 117 -74.13 -12.32 31.49
C ALA A 117 -74.26 -12.40 29.95
N ASP A 118 -75.44 -12.83 29.52
CA ASP A 118 -76.24 -12.45 28.35
C ASP A 118 -75.64 -12.42 26.91
N PRO A 119 -76.19 -13.19 25.94
CA PRO A 119 -75.63 -13.34 24.60
C PRO A 119 -76.51 -12.71 23.51
N THR A 120 -76.54 -11.38 23.36
CA THR A 120 -77.03 -10.75 22.11
C THR A 120 -76.48 -9.33 21.96
N ASP A 121 -75.33 -9.22 21.29
CA ASP A 121 -74.98 -8.09 20.39
C ASP A 121 -73.57 -8.35 19.85
N GLN A 122 -73.50 -9.21 18.82
CA GLN A 122 -72.32 -9.36 17.98
C GLN A 122 -72.36 -8.24 16.94
N ASP A 123 -71.65 -7.15 17.20
CA ASP A 123 -71.21 -6.22 16.16
C ASP A 123 -69.89 -6.75 15.57
N PRO A 124 -69.88 -7.35 14.38
CA PRO A 124 -68.69 -7.96 13.80
C PRO A 124 -67.68 -6.93 13.25
N PHE A 125 -67.89 -5.63 13.48
CA PHE A 125 -67.00 -4.56 13.04
C PHE A 125 -66.48 -3.65 14.18
N ALA A 126 -66.74 -3.99 15.44
CA ALA A 126 -66.36 -3.17 16.60
C ALA A 126 -64.96 -3.48 17.19
N ASP A 127 -64.08 -4.13 16.45
CA ASP A 127 -62.71 -4.41 16.89
C ASP A 127 -61.72 -3.45 16.20
N PRO A 128 -61.25 -2.37 16.87
CA PRO A 128 -60.28 -1.44 16.29
C PRO A 128 -58.87 -2.05 16.17
N ASP A 129 -58.65 -3.29 16.62
CA ASP A 129 -57.36 -3.97 16.65
C ASP A 129 -57.20 -5.07 15.56
N LEU A 130 -58.16 -5.23 14.64
CA LEU A 130 -58.12 -6.28 13.60
C LEU A 130 -57.50 -5.86 12.25
N PHE A 131 -57.08 -4.62 12.12
CA PHE A 131 -56.05 -4.25 11.15
C PHE A 131 -54.84 -3.80 11.95
N PRO A 132 -53.79 -4.64 12.10
CA PRO A 132 -52.46 -4.06 12.17
C PRO A 132 -52.41 -3.19 10.93
N GLN A 133 -52.45 -1.88 11.13
CA GLN A 133 -52.00 -0.96 10.13
C GLN A 133 -50.55 -1.38 9.93
N GLU A 134 -50.31 -2.30 8.97
CA GLU A 134 -49.02 -2.52 8.38
C GLU A 134 -48.67 -1.16 7.80
N SER A 135 -48.17 -0.28 8.66
CA SER A 135 -47.25 0.73 8.25
C SER A 135 -46.23 -0.08 7.49
N LEU A 136 -46.29 0.04 6.17
CA LEU A 136 -45.23 -0.32 5.25
C LEU A 136 -44.02 0.55 5.62
N GLU A 137 -43.53 0.44 6.86
CA GLU A 137 -42.23 0.91 7.29
C GLU A 137 -41.24 -0.04 6.65
N LEU A 138 -41.09 0.13 5.33
CA LEU A 138 -39.85 0.00 4.59
C LEU A 138 -38.80 -0.82 5.34
N THR A 139 -38.99 -2.13 5.48
CA THR A 139 -37.92 -3.08 5.83
C THR A 139 -36.94 -3.24 4.66
N MET A 140 -36.83 -2.21 3.81
CA MET A 140 -35.64 -1.91 3.05
C MET A 140 -34.55 -1.60 4.07
N LYS A 141 -33.91 -2.66 4.59
CA LYS A 141 -32.52 -2.63 5.07
C LYS A 141 -31.74 -1.92 3.97
N ARG A 142 -31.62 -0.61 4.10
CA ARG A 142 -31.16 0.26 3.03
C ARG A 142 -29.66 0.07 2.99
N GLU A 143 -29.19 -0.84 2.14
CA GLU A 143 -27.81 -0.79 1.69
C GLU A 143 -27.58 0.63 1.17
N ARG A 144 -26.90 1.44 1.98
CA ARG A 144 -26.69 2.84 1.66
C ARG A 144 -25.41 2.92 0.87
N GLU A 145 -25.55 3.26 -0.41
CA GLU A 145 -24.40 3.61 -1.23
C GLU A 145 -23.80 4.93 -0.70
N LYS A 146 -22.51 4.88 -0.36
CA LYS A 146 -21.71 6.06 -0.04
C LYS A 146 -20.83 6.38 -1.23
N ILE A 147 -21.02 7.57 -1.79
CA ILE A 147 -20.22 8.10 -2.89
C ILE A 147 -19.26 9.15 -2.33
N ILE A 148 -17.96 9.00 -2.62
CA ILE A 148 -16.90 9.92 -2.21
C ILE A 148 -16.20 10.42 -3.47
N THR A 149 -16.20 11.74 -3.70
CA THR A 149 -15.45 12.36 -4.81
C THR A 149 -14.25 13.13 -4.26
N GLN A 150 -13.07 12.90 -4.82
CA GLN A 150 -11.84 13.61 -4.48
C GLN A 150 -11.21 14.20 -5.73
N ASP A 151 -11.11 15.52 -5.76
CA ASP A 151 -10.49 16.27 -6.86
C ASP A 151 -9.02 16.54 -6.53
N ILE A 152 -8.11 16.10 -7.40
CA ILE A 152 -6.67 16.30 -7.26
C ILE A 152 -6.21 17.25 -8.38
N PRO A 153 -5.66 18.44 -8.08
CA PRO A 153 -5.13 19.31 -9.12
C PRO A 153 -3.95 18.64 -9.80
N VAL A 154 -3.92 18.72 -11.13
CA VAL A 154 -2.85 18.15 -11.96
C VAL A 154 -2.25 19.20 -12.87
N ARG A 155 -1.07 18.93 -13.41
CA ARG A 155 -0.45 19.69 -14.49
C ARG A 155 -0.34 18.78 -15.70
N VAL A 156 -0.79 19.25 -16.85
CA VAL A 156 -0.59 18.56 -18.13
C VAL A 156 0.80 18.93 -18.64
N LEU A 157 1.63 17.93 -18.93
CA LEU A 157 3.00 18.12 -19.41
C LEU A 157 3.10 17.87 -20.92
N HIS A 158 3.90 18.69 -21.60
CA HIS A 158 4.27 18.45 -22.99
C HIS A 158 5.30 17.31 -23.07
N PRO A 159 5.28 16.45 -24.10
CA PRO A 159 6.23 15.34 -24.27
C PRO A 159 7.69 15.75 -24.09
N ASP A 160 8.13 16.87 -24.69
CA ASP A 160 9.51 17.37 -24.57
C ASP A 160 9.93 17.63 -23.12
N THR A 161 9.01 18.08 -22.27
CA THR A 161 9.29 18.31 -20.84
C THR A 161 9.50 16.99 -20.11
N VAL A 162 8.77 15.94 -20.50
CA VAL A 162 8.89 14.61 -19.89
C VAL A 162 10.24 13.97 -20.21
N GLU A 163 10.73 14.10 -21.45
CA GLU A 163 12.04 13.59 -21.85
C GLU A 163 13.18 14.18 -21.02
N THR A 164 13.10 15.46 -20.64
CA THR A 164 14.11 16.11 -19.80
C THR A 164 14.09 15.70 -18.33
N ILE A 165 12.96 15.18 -17.85
CA ILE A 165 12.78 14.72 -16.46
C ILE A 165 13.07 13.21 -16.34
N MET A 166 13.29 12.52 -17.46
CA MET A 166 13.49 11.08 -17.49
C MET A 166 14.87 10.63 -17.00
N GLN A 167 14.80 9.56 -16.19
CA GLN A 167 15.81 8.66 -15.65
C GLN A 167 17.22 9.22 -15.36
N PRO A 168 17.68 9.19 -14.10
CA PRO A 168 19.10 9.34 -13.83
C PRO A 168 19.86 8.23 -14.58
N LYS A 169 20.90 8.59 -15.33
CA LYS A 169 21.83 7.60 -15.89
C LYS A 169 22.51 6.89 -14.74
N VAL A 170 22.02 5.71 -14.38
CA VAL A 170 22.65 4.85 -13.37
C VAL A 170 23.79 4.09 -14.03
N ARG A 171 24.89 3.94 -13.30
CA ARG A 171 26.02 3.08 -13.69
C ARG A 171 25.55 1.63 -13.82
N GLU A 172 26.23 0.85 -14.66
CA GLU A 172 26.02 -0.59 -14.74
C GLU A 172 26.18 -1.26 -13.36
N PRO A 173 25.16 -2.01 -12.89
CA PRO A 173 25.21 -2.69 -11.60
C PRO A 173 26.26 -3.81 -11.57
N ASP A 174 26.82 -4.01 -10.38
CA ASP A 174 27.88 -4.96 -10.10
C ASP A 174 27.35 -6.32 -9.62
N VAL A 175 26.21 -6.35 -8.93
CA VAL A 175 25.60 -7.60 -8.45
C VAL A 175 24.11 -7.62 -8.76
N HIS A 176 23.61 -8.74 -9.29
CA HIS A 176 22.19 -8.97 -9.52
C HIS A 176 21.77 -10.19 -8.70
N ILE A 177 20.76 -10.06 -7.85
CA ILE A 177 20.33 -11.14 -6.96
C ILE A 177 18.81 -11.12 -6.78
N GLN A 178 18.18 -12.29 -6.81
CA GLN A 178 16.79 -12.43 -6.43
C GLN A 178 16.65 -12.31 -4.91
N LEU A 179 15.80 -11.37 -4.46
CA LEU A 179 15.59 -11.16 -3.05
C LEU A 179 14.73 -12.27 -2.41
N PRO A 180 14.93 -12.58 -1.12
CA PRO A 180 13.99 -13.38 -0.35
C PRO A 180 12.65 -12.63 -0.22
N PRO A 181 11.58 -13.30 0.29
CA PRO A 181 10.28 -12.67 0.45
C PRO A 181 10.37 -11.31 1.17
N LEU A 182 9.95 -10.23 0.47
CA LEU A 182 10.18 -8.86 0.94
C LEU A 182 9.52 -8.57 2.29
N LEU A 183 8.39 -9.22 2.62
CA LEU A 183 7.75 -9.08 3.93
C LEU A 183 8.61 -9.64 5.07
N GLN A 184 9.34 -10.73 4.83
CA GLN A 184 10.29 -11.30 5.79
C GLN A 184 11.50 -10.37 5.96
N LEU A 185 12.06 -9.91 4.85
CA LEU A 185 13.18 -8.96 4.84
C LEU A 185 12.79 -7.66 5.57
N LYS A 186 11.56 -7.18 5.34
CA LYS A 186 10.97 -6.03 6.01
C LYS A 186 10.85 -6.24 7.51
N ALA A 187 10.29 -7.37 7.93
CA ALA A 187 10.14 -7.67 9.35
C ALA A 187 11.49 -7.68 10.08
N ILE A 188 12.53 -8.22 9.46
CA ILE A 188 13.89 -8.22 10.03
C ILE A 188 14.47 -6.81 10.08
N SER A 189 14.39 -6.06 8.98
CA SER A 189 14.89 -4.68 8.90
C SER A 189 14.19 -3.72 9.86
N ASP A 190 12.87 -3.82 10.00
CA ASP A 190 12.09 -3.01 10.93
C ASP A 190 12.49 -3.31 12.39
N ARG A 191 12.80 -4.58 12.71
CA ARG A 191 13.32 -4.95 14.04
C ARG A 191 14.71 -4.38 14.30
N PHE A 192 15.63 -4.44 13.33
CA PHE A 192 16.97 -3.85 13.46
C PHE A 192 16.87 -2.35 13.76
N THR A 193 16.05 -1.64 12.99
CA THR A 193 15.81 -0.20 13.16
C THR A 193 15.23 0.11 14.54
N LYS A 194 14.26 -0.67 15.02
CA LYS A 194 13.69 -0.50 16.37
C LYS A 194 14.73 -0.73 17.47
N LEU A 195 15.54 -1.79 17.36
CA LEU A 195 16.58 -2.10 18.35
C LEU A 195 17.62 -0.98 18.45
N ALA A 196 18.03 -0.43 17.32
CA ALA A 196 18.96 0.70 17.27
C ALA A 196 18.37 1.96 17.91
N LEU A 197 17.10 2.27 17.65
CA LEU A 197 16.40 3.40 18.27
C LEU A 197 16.31 3.23 19.79
N THR A 198 15.98 2.04 20.29
CA THR A 198 15.92 1.77 21.73
C THR A 198 17.29 1.84 22.40
N ALA A 199 18.35 1.33 21.75
CA ALA A 199 19.71 1.39 22.28
C ALA A 199 20.23 2.84 22.36
N SER A 200 19.88 3.66 21.37
CA SER A 200 20.22 5.09 21.35
C SER A 200 19.51 5.86 22.47
N SER A 201 18.28 5.49 22.82
CA SER A 201 17.53 6.12 23.91
C SER A 201 18.04 5.75 25.31
N SER A 202 18.64 4.58 25.47
CA SER A 202 19.17 4.12 26.78
C SER A 202 20.51 4.76 27.17
N GLY A 203 21.22 5.40 26.24
CA GLY A 203 22.50 6.08 26.49
C GLY A 203 22.39 7.56 26.89
N GLY A 204 21.19 8.15 26.80
CA GLY A 204 20.93 9.54 27.20
C GLY A 204 20.23 9.59 28.56
N GLY A 205 20.95 10.02 29.60
CA GLY A 205 20.38 10.20 30.94
C GLY A 205 19.12 11.08 30.93
N ILE A 206 18.21 10.77 31.87
CA ILE A 206 17.01 11.56 32.18
C ILE A 206 17.42 13.02 32.39
N THR A 207 17.18 13.86 31.39
CA THR A 207 17.13 15.30 31.56
C THR A 207 15.68 15.72 31.33
N THR A 208 15.02 16.07 32.42
CA THR A 208 13.73 16.76 32.38
C THR A 208 13.95 18.15 31.78
N SER A 209 13.84 18.27 30.46
CA SER A 209 13.72 19.57 29.83
C SER A 209 12.59 19.56 28.80
N SER A 210 11.47 20.10 29.26
CA SER A 210 10.41 20.66 28.44
C SER A 210 10.98 21.83 27.62
N ALA A 211 11.31 21.59 26.35
CA ALA A 211 11.40 22.63 25.34
C ALA A 211 11.23 21.98 23.96
N ALA A 212 10.26 22.48 23.19
CA ALA A 212 9.98 22.09 21.83
C ALA A 212 11.12 22.52 20.89
N SER A 213 12.26 21.82 20.91
CA SER A 213 13.18 21.79 19.78
C SER A 213 12.67 20.74 18.81
N ARG A 214 12.16 21.19 17.66
CA ARG A 214 11.83 20.33 16.50
C ARG A 214 12.97 19.30 16.32
N PRO A 215 12.69 18.00 16.14
CA PRO A 215 13.74 17.04 15.87
C PRO A 215 14.46 17.49 14.60
N SER A 216 15.73 17.88 14.76
CA SER A 216 16.67 18.05 13.66
C SER A 216 16.67 16.78 12.82
N ALA A 217 16.84 16.92 11.50
CA ALA A 217 16.76 15.88 10.47
C ALA A 217 16.98 14.47 11.05
N SER A 218 15.86 13.75 11.19
CA SER A 218 15.71 12.46 11.85
C SER A 218 16.83 11.50 11.44
N ASN A 219 17.83 11.31 12.30
CA ASN A 219 18.90 10.35 12.09
C ASN A 219 18.33 8.94 12.30
N HIS A 220 17.62 8.41 11.30
CA HIS A 220 17.16 7.04 11.37
C HIS A 220 18.37 6.11 11.28
N PRO A 221 18.29 4.94 11.94
CA PRO A 221 19.37 3.97 11.90
C PRO A 221 19.74 3.62 10.46
N LYS A 222 21.03 3.76 10.20
CA LYS A 222 21.69 3.47 8.93
C LYS A 222 21.83 1.95 8.78
N LEU A 223 21.29 1.41 7.69
CA LEU A 223 21.40 0.01 7.32
C LEU A 223 22.43 -0.17 6.21
N THR A 224 23.13 -1.29 6.25
CA THR A 224 24.09 -1.73 5.23
C THR A 224 23.55 -3.01 4.60
N LEU A 225 23.19 -2.93 3.32
CA LEU A 225 22.86 -4.09 2.51
C LEU A 225 24.08 -4.49 1.70
N SER A 226 24.40 -5.78 1.68
CA SER A 226 25.45 -6.30 0.83
C SER A 226 24.97 -7.55 0.11
N ALA A 227 25.37 -7.75 -1.13
CA ALA A 227 25.11 -8.97 -1.88
C ALA A 227 26.34 -9.40 -2.67
N ASN A 228 26.42 -10.67 -3.03
CA ASN A 228 27.47 -11.20 -3.91
C ASN A 228 26.86 -11.92 -5.13
N MET A 229 27.72 -12.27 -6.09
CA MET A 229 27.37 -13.09 -7.27
C MET A 229 27.41 -14.61 -6.97
N HIS A 230 27.22 -14.99 -5.70
CA HIS A 230 27.27 -16.38 -5.21
C HIS A 230 26.07 -16.69 -4.28
N GLY A 231 24.93 -16.04 -4.54
CA GLY A 231 23.65 -16.33 -3.89
C GLY A 231 23.55 -15.94 -2.42
N SER A 232 24.37 -14.98 -1.96
CA SER A 232 24.33 -14.50 -0.58
C SER A 232 23.93 -13.03 -0.49
N LEU A 233 23.00 -12.75 0.41
CA LEU A 233 22.54 -11.41 0.78
C LEU A 233 22.81 -11.20 2.26
N ARG A 234 23.24 -10.00 2.64
CA ARG A 234 23.52 -9.59 4.02
C ARG A 234 22.83 -8.27 4.32
N LEU A 235 22.16 -8.21 5.46
CA LEU A 235 21.65 -6.99 6.07
C LEU A 235 22.38 -6.78 7.39
N ARG A 236 23.04 -5.64 7.55
CA ARG A 236 23.77 -5.28 8.77
C ARG A 236 23.32 -3.92 9.29
N LEU A 237 23.25 -3.81 10.61
CA LEU A 237 23.14 -2.54 11.32
C LEU A 237 24.26 -2.49 12.34
N ALA A 238 25.11 -1.46 12.24
CA ALA A 238 26.22 -1.24 13.15
C ALA A 238 26.10 0.16 13.77
N THR A 239 26.16 0.21 15.10
CA THR A 239 26.16 1.40 15.95
C THR A 239 27.19 1.19 17.06
N GLU A 240 27.46 2.20 17.89
CA GLU A 240 28.43 2.08 18.99
C GLU A 240 28.07 0.98 20.00
N THR A 241 26.77 0.75 20.22
CA THR A 241 26.28 -0.19 21.24
C THR A 241 25.80 -1.51 20.67
N LEU A 242 25.65 -1.63 19.35
CA LEU A 242 24.95 -2.73 18.71
C LEU A 242 25.50 -2.99 17.31
N ASP A 243 25.90 -4.22 17.05
CA ASP A 243 26.25 -4.72 15.71
C ASP A 243 25.44 -6.00 15.45
N ILE A 244 24.44 -5.91 14.58
CA ILE A 244 23.58 -7.04 14.21
C ILE A 244 23.69 -7.28 12.71
N THR A 245 23.87 -8.54 12.35
CA THR A 245 23.90 -8.98 10.95
C THR A 245 22.93 -10.14 10.75
N SER A 246 22.18 -10.11 9.65
CA SER A 246 21.42 -11.23 9.12
C SER A 246 21.91 -11.56 7.72
N VAL A 247 22.05 -12.84 7.42
CA VAL A 247 22.57 -13.34 6.15
C VAL A 247 21.59 -14.37 5.59
N TRP A 248 21.33 -14.27 4.29
CA TRP A 248 20.57 -15.24 3.51
C TRP A 248 21.52 -15.88 2.51
N HIS A 249 21.36 -17.19 2.29
CA HIS A 249 22.16 -18.00 1.38
C HIS A 249 21.25 -18.76 0.42
N GLY A 250 21.81 -19.26 -0.68
CA GLY A 250 21.08 -20.04 -1.67
C GLY A 250 20.07 -19.21 -2.46
N LEU A 251 20.31 -17.89 -2.59
CA LEU A 251 19.55 -17.01 -3.47
C LEU A 251 20.04 -17.16 -4.91
N ASP A 252 19.19 -16.83 -5.86
CA ASP A 252 19.51 -16.91 -7.28
C ASP A 252 20.18 -15.62 -7.78
N ASN A 253 21.19 -15.77 -8.65
CA ASN A 253 21.79 -14.65 -9.39
C ASN A 253 21.38 -14.80 -10.87
N PRO A 254 20.44 -13.98 -11.37
CA PRO A 254 19.91 -14.15 -12.72
C PRO A 254 20.99 -13.93 -13.77
N GLU A 255 20.92 -14.71 -14.86
CA GLU A 255 21.78 -14.55 -16.02
C GLU A 255 21.42 -13.27 -16.80
N LEU A 256 22.45 -12.57 -17.27
CA LEU A 256 22.29 -11.36 -18.07
C LEU A 256 22.24 -11.71 -19.56
N ASP A 257 21.25 -11.18 -20.26
CA ASP A 257 21.16 -11.28 -21.72
C ASP A 257 22.20 -10.37 -22.38
N PRO A 258 23.21 -10.91 -23.10
CA PRO A 258 24.27 -10.12 -23.72
C PRO A 258 23.76 -9.12 -24.76
N SER A 259 22.59 -9.35 -25.35
CA SER A 259 22.01 -8.45 -26.35
C SER A 259 21.46 -7.16 -25.75
N GLN A 260 21.19 -7.14 -24.45
CA GLN A 260 20.62 -6.01 -23.72
C GLN A 260 21.68 -5.18 -22.98
N LEU A 261 22.94 -5.61 -22.98
CA LEU A 261 24.02 -4.93 -22.27
C LEU A 261 24.65 -3.83 -23.12
N ALA A 262 25.01 -2.71 -22.49
CA ALA A 262 25.76 -1.64 -23.14
C ALA A 262 27.22 -2.03 -23.44
N MET A 263 27.72 -3.12 -22.84
CA MET A 263 29.08 -3.62 -23.01
C MET A 263 29.12 -5.15 -23.03
N PRO A 264 30.18 -5.77 -23.58
CA PRO A 264 30.33 -7.22 -23.59
C PRO A 264 30.26 -7.82 -22.18
N LEU A 265 29.59 -8.97 -22.05
CA LEU A 265 29.43 -9.66 -20.75
C LEU A 265 30.76 -9.95 -20.05
N ALA A 266 31.82 -10.23 -20.81
CA ALA A 266 33.16 -10.48 -20.25
C ALA A 266 33.76 -9.25 -19.54
N GLU A 267 33.42 -8.05 -20.00
CA GLU A 267 33.88 -6.78 -19.41
C GLU A 267 32.92 -6.22 -18.37
N HIS A 268 31.71 -6.80 -18.30
CA HIS A 268 30.65 -6.35 -17.40
C HIS A 268 31.06 -6.47 -15.92
N PRO A 269 30.73 -5.48 -15.07
CA PRO A 269 31.11 -5.49 -13.66
C PRO A 269 30.65 -6.76 -12.91
N SER A 270 29.48 -7.30 -13.26
CA SER A 270 28.97 -8.54 -12.66
C SER A 270 29.85 -9.77 -12.89
N THR A 271 30.49 -9.88 -14.05
CA THR A 271 31.43 -10.98 -14.34
C THR A 271 32.66 -10.86 -13.45
N ARG A 272 33.20 -9.65 -13.29
CA ARG A 272 34.34 -9.38 -12.39
C ARG A 272 34.00 -9.70 -10.93
N PHE A 273 32.80 -9.34 -10.47
CA PHE A 273 32.33 -9.68 -9.11
C PHE A 273 32.17 -11.19 -8.92
N ARG A 274 31.73 -11.91 -9.95
CA ARG A 274 31.61 -13.37 -9.92
C ARG A 274 32.97 -14.06 -9.84
N GLU A 275 33.93 -13.62 -10.65
CA GLU A 275 35.31 -14.14 -10.70
C GLU A 275 36.12 -13.83 -9.43
N ALA A 276 35.83 -12.70 -8.77
CA ALA A 276 36.47 -12.32 -7.52
C ALA A 276 36.11 -13.24 -6.33
N GLY A 277 35.16 -14.16 -6.50
CA GLY A 277 34.81 -15.18 -5.53
C GLY A 277 33.69 -14.79 -4.55
N PRO A 278 33.29 -15.72 -3.66
CA PRO A 278 32.14 -15.54 -2.77
C PRO A 278 32.33 -14.46 -1.70
N ASP A 279 33.59 -14.10 -1.40
CA ASP A 279 33.94 -13.06 -0.44
C ASP A 279 33.91 -11.65 -1.03
N ARG A 280 33.58 -11.51 -2.33
CA ARG A 280 33.36 -10.21 -2.96
C ARG A 280 31.92 -9.76 -2.79
N TRP A 281 31.71 -8.71 -2.00
CA TRP A 281 30.39 -8.14 -1.72
C TRP A 281 30.26 -6.75 -2.35
N ALA A 282 29.15 -6.51 -3.07
CA ALA A 282 28.71 -5.15 -3.37
C ALA A 282 27.89 -4.64 -2.18
N THR A 283 28.13 -3.41 -1.74
CA THR A 283 27.51 -2.83 -0.55
C THR A 283 26.80 -1.53 -0.84
N VAL A 284 25.56 -1.41 -0.37
CA VAL A 284 24.75 -0.19 -0.46
C VAL A 284 24.24 0.16 0.92
N ARG A 285 24.23 1.46 1.19
CA ARG A 285 23.93 2.05 2.49
C ARG A 285 22.61 2.83 2.40
N VAL A 286 21.61 2.42 3.18
CA VAL A 286 20.24 2.99 3.13
C VAL A 286 19.70 3.42 4.50
N ASP A 287 18.81 4.41 4.50
CA ASP A 287 18.06 4.82 5.69
C ASP A 287 17.01 3.76 6.05
N GLY A 288 16.93 3.34 7.31
CA GLY A 288 16.00 2.30 7.75
C GLY A 288 14.52 2.63 7.47
N ARG A 289 14.11 3.91 7.54
CA ARG A 289 12.73 4.32 7.27
C ARG A 289 12.42 4.28 5.79
N ASP A 290 13.32 4.76 4.95
CA ASP A 290 13.12 4.74 3.50
C ASP A 290 13.15 3.31 2.97
N TRP A 291 14.09 2.50 3.45
CA TRP A 291 14.13 1.08 3.14
C TRP A 291 12.87 0.33 3.56
N SER A 292 12.34 0.63 4.75
CA SER A 292 11.07 0.08 5.25
C SER A 292 9.87 0.43 4.36
N ARG A 293 9.87 1.62 3.75
CA ARG A 293 8.85 2.04 2.76
C ARG A 293 9.03 1.29 1.44
N VAL A 294 10.25 1.17 0.94
CA VAL A 294 10.53 0.44 -0.30
C VAL A 294 10.08 -1.02 -0.19
N LEU A 295 10.43 -1.69 0.91
CA LEU A 295 10.02 -3.09 1.15
C LEU A 295 8.51 -3.29 1.32
N SER A 296 7.75 -2.22 1.52
CA SER A 296 6.28 -2.30 1.60
C SER A 296 5.63 -2.70 0.27
N VAL A 297 6.38 -2.66 -0.83
CA VAL A 297 5.96 -3.19 -2.14
C VAL A 297 5.80 -4.72 -2.14
N GLY A 298 6.37 -5.41 -1.14
CA GLY A 298 6.22 -6.87 -0.96
C GLY A 298 4.78 -7.37 -0.79
N ARG A 299 3.78 -6.49 -0.76
CA ARG A 299 2.35 -6.83 -0.80
C ARG A 299 1.84 -7.17 -2.20
N LEU A 300 2.58 -6.84 -3.26
CA LEU A 300 2.21 -7.13 -4.66
C LEU A 300 2.53 -8.58 -5.08
N GLU A 301 2.90 -9.46 -4.13
CA GLU A 301 3.14 -10.90 -4.32
C GLU A 301 3.96 -11.26 -5.57
N GLY A 302 5.06 -10.52 -5.79
CA GLY A 302 5.92 -10.65 -6.96
C GLY A 302 7.33 -11.14 -6.67
N ARG A 303 8.03 -11.65 -7.70
CA ARG A 303 9.48 -11.87 -7.62
C ARG A 303 10.22 -10.54 -7.71
N VAL A 304 11.33 -10.41 -7.01
CA VAL A 304 12.08 -9.14 -6.94
C VAL A 304 13.55 -9.39 -7.21
N ILE A 305 14.08 -8.70 -8.21
CA ILE A 305 15.51 -8.70 -8.54
C ILE A 305 16.12 -7.40 -8.03
N ALA A 306 17.13 -7.53 -7.17
CA ALA A 306 17.93 -6.43 -6.68
C ALA A 306 19.24 -6.32 -7.47
N CYS A 307 19.51 -5.14 -8.01
CA CYS A 307 20.76 -4.81 -8.68
C CYS A 307 21.54 -3.81 -7.83
N PHE A 308 22.73 -4.19 -7.37
CA PHE A 308 23.61 -3.36 -6.56
C PHE A 308 24.66 -2.73 -7.46
N ALA A 309 24.71 -1.41 -7.50
CA ALA A 309 25.89 -0.65 -7.90
C ALA A 309 26.68 -0.33 -6.62
N ASP A 310 27.83 -1.00 -6.44
CA ASP A 310 28.64 -1.00 -5.24
C ASP A 310 28.96 0.43 -4.77
N GLU A 311 28.64 0.74 -3.52
CA GLU A 311 28.79 2.05 -2.87
C GLU A 311 27.97 3.20 -3.50
N HIS A 312 27.17 2.93 -4.55
CA HIS A 312 26.47 3.97 -5.31
C HIS A 312 24.95 3.91 -5.20
N ALA A 313 24.32 2.79 -5.54
CA ALA A 313 22.86 2.69 -5.62
C ALA A 313 22.37 1.25 -5.59
N LEU A 314 21.12 1.07 -5.17
CA LEU A 314 20.37 -0.17 -5.25
C LEU A 314 19.16 0.07 -6.17
N ILE A 315 19.01 -0.78 -7.17
CA ILE A 315 17.87 -0.79 -8.09
C ILE A 315 17.06 -2.05 -7.80
N LEU A 316 15.75 -1.92 -7.60
CA LEU A 316 14.86 -3.06 -7.40
C LEU A 316 13.88 -3.15 -8.56
N TYR A 317 13.90 -4.28 -9.25
CA TYR A 317 12.90 -4.66 -10.25
C TYR A 317 11.88 -5.58 -9.58
N VAL A 318 10.67 -5.07 -9.37
CA VAL A 318 9.55 -5.81 -8.78
C VAL A 318 8.65 -6.26 -9.92
N TYR A 319 8.64 -7.58 -10.18
CA TYR A 319 7.79 -8.19 -11.18
C TYR A 319 6.42 -8.46 -10.57
N VAL A 320 5.38 -7.81 -11.07
CA VAL A 320 4.00 -7.96 -10.63
C VAL A 320 3.29 -8.91 -11.59
N PRO A 321 2.87 -10.11 -11.14
CA PRO A 321 2.15 -11.04 -11.99
C PRO A 321 0.75 -10.51 -12.33
N HIS A 322 0.29 -10.80 -13.54
CA HIS A 322 -1.10 -10.54 -13.93
C HIS A 322 -2.02 -11.62 -13.35
N VAL A 323 -3.21 -11.23 -12.91
CA VAL A 323 -4.18 -12.17 -12.31
C VAL A 323 -4.73 -13.14 -13.36
N ASP A 324 -4.90 -12.66 -14.59
CA ASP A 324 -5.56 -13.41 -15.68
C ASP A 324 -4.59 -14.06 -16.68
N ASP A 325 -3.31 -13.66 -16.67
CA ASP A 325 -2.27 -14.23 -17.54
C ASP A 325 -0.99 -14.51 -16.74
N VAL A 326 -0.76 -15.79 -16.45
CA VAL A 326 0.40 -16.27 -15.67
C VAL A 326 1.74 -15.99 -16.36
N ALA A 327 1.74 -15.76 -17.68
CA ALA A 327 2.95 -15.45 -18.44
C ALA A 327 3.24 -13.95 -18.54
N ALA A 328 2.27 -13.09 -18.22
CA ALA A 328 2.43 -11.65 -18.28
C ALA A 328 2.86 -11.08 -16.92
N GLU A 329 3.96 -10.32 -16.92
CA GLU A 329 4.48 -9.63 -15.75
C GLU A 329 4.76 -8.17 -16.08
N ASP A 330 4.31 -7.29 -15.21
CA ASP A 330 4.70 -5.88 -15.23
C ASP A 330 5.86 -5.62 -14.29
N VAL A 331 6.61 -4.56 -14.54
CA VAL A 331 7.81 -4.22 -13.75
C VAL A 331 7.66 -2.84 -13.12
N VAL A 332 7.83 -2.80 -11.80
CA VAL A 332 7.99 -1.57 -11.02
C VAL A 332 9.45 -1.46 -10.60
N THR A 333 10.11 -0.37 -10.98
CA THR A 333 11.52 -0.12 -10.69
C THR A 333 11.69 0.92 -9.59
N TYR A 334 12.36 0.55 -8.50
CA TYR A 334 12.75 1.47 -7.44
C TYR A 334 14.23 1.79 -7.51
N TYR A 335 14.57 3.06 -7.38
CA TYR A 335 15.95 3.53 -7.26
C TYR A 335 16.19 4.03 -5.84
N VAL A 336 17.19 3.46 -5.18
CA VAL A 336 17.62 3.85 -3.84
C VAL A 336 19.08 4.28 -3.91
N SER A 337 19.36 5.55 -3.65
CA SER A 337 20.73 6.06 -3.62
C SER A 337 21.45 5.60 -2.35
N SER A 338 22.70 5.18 -2.50
CA SER A 338 23.57 4.89 -1.35
C SER A 338 24.01 6.21 -0.71
N TYR A 339 23.98 6.31 0.61
CA TYR A 339 24.67 7.42 1.28
C TYR A 339 26.17 7.15 1.36
N SER A 340 26.98 8.21 1.20
CA SER A 340 28.42 8.13 1.41
C SER A 340 28.74 7.90 2.88
N ALA A 341 29.82 7.14 3.14
CA ALA A 341 30.31 6.83 4.48
C ALA A 341 30.64 8.09 5.29
#